data_AF-A0A3N7ZXR2-F1
#
_entry.id   AF-A0A3N7ZXR2-F1
#
_cell.length_a   1.000
_cell.length_b   1.000
_cell.length_c   1.000
_cell.angle_alpha   90.00
_cell.angle_beta   90.00
_cell.angle_gamma   90.00
#
_symmetry.space_group_name_H-M   'P 1'
#
loop_
_entity.id
_entity.type
_entity.pdbx_description
1 polymer ?
#
loop_
_entity_poly.entity_id
_entity_poly.type
_entity_poly.pdbx_seq_one_letter_code
_entity_poly.pdbx_strand_id
1 'polypeptide(L)' 'MDYAIELAGASSAEICEIVDIWLWGFSEPEHWPSLDEAQQMLDTLTHLPNADDKGVRDAIANCSDYIATYPSSESNISS' A
#
# COMPACT_ATOMS: atom_id res chain seq x y z
N MET A 1 -4.79 11.35 -6.37
CA MET A 1 -3.84 11.03 -7.45
C MET A 1 -4.24 9.69 -8.01
N ASP A 2 -4.10 9.48 -9.32
CA ASP A 2 -4.46 8.21 -9.96
C ASP A 2 -3.23 7.28 -9.94
N TYR A 3 -3.02 6.59 -8.81
CA TYR A 3 -1.84 5.74 -8.57
C TYR A 3 -1.61 4.72 -9.70
N ALA A 4 -2.69 4.28 -10.36
CA ALA A 4 -2.62 3.36 -11.49
C ALA A 4 -1.79 3.89 -12.68
N ILE A 5 -1.84 5.20 -12.95
CA ILE A 5 -1.12 5.80 -14.09
C ILE A 5 0.39 5.88 -13.81
N GLU A 6 0.77 6.21 -12.59
CA GLU A 6 2.18 6.33 -12.20
C GLU A 6 2.87 4.95 -12.08
N LEU A 7 2.13 3.94 -11.61
CA LEU A 7 2.64 2.57 -11.48
C LEU A 7 2.75 1.85 -12.83
N ALA A 8 1.88 2.14 -13.80
CA ALA A 8 1.88 1.47 -15.10
C ALA A 8 3.16 1.73 -15.94
N GLY A 9 3.92 2.78 -15.63
CA GLY A 9 5.19 3.11 -16.29
C GLY A 9 6.45 2.67 -15.54
N ALA A 10 6.32 2.23 -14.29
CA ALA A 10 7.45 1.87 -13.43
C ALA A 10 7.83 0.38 -13.58
N SER A 11 9.11 0.07 -13.41
CA SER A 11 9.57 -1.32 -13.28
C SER A 11 9.08 -1.94 -11.97
N SER A 12 9.02 -3.27 -11.90
CA SER A 12 8.57 -3.96 -10.68
C SER A 12 9.42 -3.64 -9.45
N ALA A 13 10.71 -3.38 -9.61
CA ALA A 13 11.59 -2.93 -8.53
C ALA A 13 11.23 -1.51 -8.05
N GLU A 14 11.00 -0.57 -8.98
CA GLU A 14 10.59 0.80 -8.65
C GLU A 14 9.21 0.83 -7.97
N ILE A 15 8.27 -0.01 -8.40
CA ILE A 15 6.96 -0.16 -7.74
C ILE A 15 7.14 -0.51 -6.25
N CYS A 16 8.02 -1.46 -5.94
CA CYS A 16 8.32 -1.85 -4.57
C CYS A 16 8.88 -0.68 -3.77
N GLU A 17 9.86 0.05 -4.31
CA GLU A 17 10.49 1.19 -3.64
C GLU A 17 9.49 2.34 -3.39
N ILE A 18 8.64 2.64 -4.38
CA ILE A 18 7.60 3.67 -4.27
C ILE A 18 6.64 3.33 -3.14
N VAL A 19 6.15 2.09 -3.09
CA VAL A 19 5.20 1.64 -2.07
C VAL A 19 5.85 1.62 -0.69
N ASP A 20 7.10 1.19 -0.58
CA ASP A 20 7.84 1.19 0.69
C ASP A 20 8.02 2.60 1.25
N ILE A 21 8.45 3.55 0.41
CA ILE A 21 8.60 4.97 0.79
C ILE A 21 7.24 5.58 1.14
N TRP A 22 6.18 5.23 0.41
CA TRP A 22 4.86 5.78 0.67
C TRP A 22 4.28 5.30 2.01
N LEU A 23 4.47 4.03 2.36
CA LEU A 23 3.99 3.47 3.62
C LEU A 23 4.85 3.90 4.83
N TRP A 24 6.17 3.98 4.67
CA TRP A 24 7.11 4.09 5.80
C TRP A 24 8.07 5.29 5.73
N GLY A 25 8.00 6.10 4.69
CA GLY A 25 8.91 7.24 4.48
C GLY A 25 8.65 8.43 5.38
N PHE A 26 7.50 8.49 6.05
CA PHE A 26 7.12 9.56 6.96
C PHE A 26 7.24 9.12 8.42
N SER A 27 7.91 9.93 9.24
CA SER A 27 8.01 9.69 10.69
C SER A 27 6.77 10.12 11.47
N GLU A 28 5.95 11.00 10.88
CA GLU A 28 4.77 11.58 11.52
C GLU A 28 3.49 10.84 11.10
N PRO A 29 2.68 10.31 12.05
CA PRO A 29 1.50 9.49 11.73
C PRO A 29 0.43 10.21 10.90
N GLU A 30 0.36 11.54 10.97
CA GLU A 30 -0.58 12.35 10.17
C GLU A 30 -0.27 12.36 8.67
N HIS A 31 0.93 11.92 8.29
CA HIS A 31 1.36 11.77 6.91
C HIS A 31 1.32 10.31 6.44
N TRP A 32 0.93 9.39 7.32
CA TRP A 32 0.78 8.00 6.94
C TRP A 32 -0.48 7.81 6.09
N PRO A 33 -0.46 6.86 5.14
CA PRO A 33 -1.66 6.53 4.38
C PRO A 33 -2.84 6.14 5.28
N SER A 34 -4.03 6.57 4.92
CA SER A 34 -5.25 6.05 5.53
C SER A 34 -5.46 4.57 5.16
N LEU A 35 -6.28 3.86 5.94
CA LEU A 35 -6.66 2.48 5.63
C LEU A 35 -7.29 2.35 4.23
N ASP A 36 -8.18 3.29 3.86
CA ASP A 36 -8.83 3.31 2.56
C ASP A 36 -7.83 3.52 1.41
N GLU A 37 -6.84 4.38 1.59
CA GLU A 37 -5.78 4.60 0.60
C GLU A 37 -4.89 3.36 0.46
N ALA A 38 -4.50 2.71 1.56
CA ALA A 38 -3.74 1.47 1.53
C ALA A 38 -4.51 0.34 0.83
N GLN A 39 -5.82 0.25 1.05
CA GLN A 39 -6.69 -0.73 0.41
C GLN A 39 -6.82 -0.47 -1.10
N GLN A 40 -6.93 0.80 -1.52
CA GLN A 40 -6.94 1.19 -2.94
C GLN A 40 -5.60 0.89 -3.64
N MET A 41 -4.48 1.14 -2.97
CA MET A 41 -3.15 0.79 -3.48
C MET A 41 -3.02 -0.73 -3.65
N LEU A 42 -3.43 -1.51 -2.65
CA LEU A 42 -3.43 -2.97 -2.72
C LEU A 42 -4.26 -3.47 -3.90
N ASP A 43 -5.48 -2.96 -4.07
CA ASP A 43 -6.35 -3.31 -5.19
C ASP A 43 -5.68 -2.98 -6.53
N THR A 44 -5.07 -1.80 -6.65
CA THR A 44 -4.34 -1.36 -7.85
C THR A 44 -3.19 -2.33 -8.18
N LEU A 45 -2.34 -2.66 -7.20
CA LEU A 45 -1.18 -3.54 -7.39
C LEU A 45 -1.58 -4.95 -7.80
N THR A 46 -2.65 -5.51 -7.19
CA THR A 46 -3.14 -6.86 -7.51
C THR A 46 -3.73 -6.98 -8.91
N HIS A 47 -4.18 -5.86 -9.50
CA HIS A 47 -4.72 -5.81 -10.86
C HIS A 47 -3.67 -5.42 -11.92
N LEU A 48 -2.41 -5.18 -11.54
CA LEU A 48 -1.37 -4.89 -12.51
C LEU A 48 -1.06 -6.13 -13.38
N PRO A 49 -0.76 -5.96 -14.68
CA PRO A 49 -0.41 -7.08 -15.56
C PRO A 49 0.83 -7.88 -15.11
N ASN A 50 1.68 -7.26 -14.30
CA ASN A 50 2.90 -7.85 -13.73
C ASN A 50 2.76 -8.10 -12.21
N ALA A 51 1.55 -8.32 -11.69
CA ALA A 51 1.31 -8.59 -10.27
C ALA A 51 2.10 -9.80 -9.72
N ASP A 52 2.48 -10.75 -10.58
CA ASP A 52 3.29 -11.92 -10.22
C ASP A 52 4.80 -11.64 -10.14
N ASP A 53 5.27 -10.49 -10.63
CA ASP A 53 6.68 -10.11 -10.56
C ASP A 53 7.09 -9.88 -9.10
N LYS A 54 8.31 -10.28 -8.75
CA LYS A 54 8.82 -10.23 -7.37
C LYS A 54 8.58 -8.86 -6.70
N GLY A 55 8.92 -7.76 -7.38
CA GLY A 55 8.80 -6.43 -6.78
C GLY A 55 7.35 -5.99 -6.56
N VAL A 56 6.42 -6.37 -7.45
CA VAL A 56 4.99 -6.07 -7.27
C VAL A 56 4.40 -6.94 -6.16
N ARG A 57 4.81 -8.21 -6.08
CA ARG A 57 4.43 -9.10 -4.97
C ARG A 57 4.90 -8.60 -3.61
N ASP A 58 6.12 -8.08 -3.53
CA ASP A 58 6.66 -7.49 -2.30
C ASP A 58 5.86 -6.23 -1.91
N ALA A 59 5.51 -5.38 -2.89
CA ALA A 59 4.64 -4.22 -2.66
C ALA A 59 3.24 -4.62 -2.15
N ILE A 60 2.63 -5.64 -2.75
CA ILE A 60 1.35 -6.22 -2.30
C ILE A 60 1.45 -6.71 -0.85
N ALA A 61 2.54 -7.40 -0.50
CA ALA A 61 2.78 -7.88 0.85
C ALA A 61 2.91 -6.71 1.84
N ASN A 62 3.68 -5.67 1.49
CA ASN A 62 3.85 -4.48 2.32
C ASN A 62 2.51 -3.77 2.60
N CYS A 63 1.66 -3.59 1.58
CA CYS A 63 0.31 -3.03 1.77
C CYS A 63 -0.55 -3.93 2.68
N SER A 64 -0.49 -5.24 2.48
CA SER A 64 -1.27 -6.20 3.29
C SER A 64 -0.84 -6.18 4.76
N ASP A 65 0.47 -6.12 5.03
CA ASP A 65 1.03 -6.03 6.38
C ASP A 65 0.64 -4.69 7.03
N TYR A 66 0.75 -3.59 6.29
CA TYR A 66 0.32 -2.28 6.76
C TYR A 66 -1.15 -2.27 7.20
N ILE A 67 -2.04 -2.79 6.35
CA ILE A 67 -3.49 -2.92 6.64
C ILE A 67 -3.73 -3.79 7.88
N ALA A 68 -3.01 -4.91 8.01
CA ALA A 68 -3.16 -5.81 9.16
C ALA A 68 -2.68 -5.20 10.49
N THR A 69 -1.72 -4.28 10.43
CA THR A 69 -1.19 -3.56 11.60
C THR A 69 -1.96 -2.28 11.92
N TYR A 70 -2.85 -1.84 11.03
CA TYR A 70 -3.66 -0.66 11.27
C TYR A 70 -4.52 -0.88 12.51
N PRO A 71 -4.47 0.01 13.52
CA PRO A 71 -5.22 -0.17 14.75
C PRO A 71 -6.71 -0.26 14.39
N SER A 72 -7.31 -1.42 14.67
CA SER A 72 -8.74 -1.64 14.48
C SER A 72 -9.48 -0.66 15.37
N SER A 73 -9.90 0.48 14.80
CA SER A 73 -10.64 1.53 15.50
C SER A 73 -12.09 1.12 15.83
N GLU A 74 -12.36 -0.18 15.90
CA GLU A 74 -13.67 -0.78 16.21
C GLU A 74 -13.56 -1.86 17.30
N SER A 75 -12.89 -1.55 18.41
CA SER A 75 -13.05 -2.31 19.65
C SER A 75 -13.01 -1.38 20.85
N ASN A 76 -13.95 -0.42 20.93
CA ASN A 76 -14.37 0.19 22.21
C ASN A 76 -15.66 1.05 22.09
N ILE A 77 -16.73 0.48 21.51
CA ILE A 77 -18.09 0.91 21.86
C ILE A 77 -18.88 -0.32 22.32
N SER A 78 -18.71 -0.68 23.59
CA SER A 78 -19.57 -1.56 24.40
C SER A 78 -18.99 -1.50 25.83
N SER A 79 -19.66 -1.12 26.90
CA SER A 79 -21.04 -0.72 27.21
C SER A 79 -21.02 0.14 28.47
#